data_AF-B3QS17-F1
#
_entry.id   AF-B3QS17-F1
#
_cell.length_a   1.000
_cell.length_b   1.000
_cell.length_c   1.000
_cell.angle_alpha   90.00
_cell.angle_beta   90.00
_cell.angle_gamma   90.00
#
_symmetry.space_group_name_H-M   'P 1'
#
loop_
_entity.id
_entity.type
_entity.pdbx_description
1 polymer ?
#
loop_
_entity_poly.entity_id
_entity_poly.type
_entity_poly.pdbx_seq_one_letter_code
_entity_poly.pdbx_strand_id
1 'polypeptide(L)'
;MSVQAGLSKAKQKRKLQAEKVKKEEQLGMPLKRDNYLFLSIGLLGILAGYTMMYLENDVDGFLSLTVSPILLVASYIWVVFAILYRKPDAEKA
;
A
#
# COMPACT_ATOMS: atom_id res chain seq x y z
N MET A 1 3.52 54.42 9.22
CA MET A 1 4.56 53.50 8.68
C MET A 1 4.44 52.03 9.17
N SER A 2 3.39 51.64 9.92
CA SER A 2 3.29 50.30 10.55
C SER A 2 2.51 49.23 9.73
N VAL A 3 1.77 49.62 8.68
CA VAL A 3 0.86 48.73 7.94
C VAL A 3 1.58 47.76 6.98
N GLN A 4 2.70 48.17 6.37
CA GLN A 4 3.45 47.31 5.43
C GLN A 4 4.14 46.11 6.09
N ALA A 5 4.56 46.25 7.36
CA ALA A 5 5.24 45.18 8.09
C ALA A 5 4.31 44.00 8.41
N GLY A 6 3.01 44.25 8.61
CA GLY A 6 2.02 43.20 8.89
C GLY A 6 1.62 42.38 7.65
N LEU A 7 1.48 43.03 6.49
CA LEU A 7 1.15 42.39 5.21
C LEU A 7 2.25 41.43 4.73
N SER A 8 3.53 41.79 4.97
CA SER A 8 4.67 40.94 4.64
C SER A 8 4.68 39.62 5.42
N LYS A 9 4.43 39.68 6.74
CA LYS A 9 4.38 38.50 7.61
C LYS A 9 3.22 37.55 7.25
N ALA A 10 2.04 38.08 6.92
CA ALA A 10 0.89 37.27 6.51
C ALA A 10 1.13 36.55 5.17
N LYS A 11 1.76 37.23 4.21
CA LYS A 11 2.13 36.67 2.90
C LYS A 11 3.20 35.59 3.03
N GLN A 12 4.17 35.81 3.92
CA GLN A 12 5.22 34.84 4.23
C GLN A 12 4.67 33.59 4.94
N LYS A 13 3.75 33.77 5.89
CA LYS A 13 3.09 32.65 6.60
C LYS A 13 2.22 31.80 5.65
N ARG A 14 1.50 32.42 4.72
CA ARG A 14 0.74 31.73 3.66
C ARG A 14 1.64 30.95 2.69
N LYS A 15 2.80 31.50 2.33
CA LYS A 15 3.77 30.83 1.45
C LYS A 15 4.35 29.58 2.12
N LEU A 16 4.73 29.70 3.40
CA LEU A 16 5.18 28.58 4.23
C LEU A 16 4.12 27.48 4.41
N GLN A 17 2.85 27.87 4.58
CA GLN A 17 1.74 26.92 4.68
C GLN A 17 1.48 26.20 3.34
N ALA A 18 1.49 26.93 2.22
CA ALA A 18 1.33 26.34 0.90
C ALA A 18 2.47 25.37 0.55
N GLU A 19 3.70 25.70 0.95
CA GLU A 19 4.86 24.83 0.74
C GLU A 19 4.82 23.58 1.63
N LYS A 20 4.33 23.69 2.87
CA LYS A 20 4.08 22.54 3.74
C LYS A 20 3.03 21.59 3.19
N VAL A 21 1.87 22.11 2.78
CA VAL A 21 0.79 21.31 2.19
C VAL A 21 1.27 20.58 0.94
N LYS A 22 2.03 21.27 0.08
CA LYS A 22 2.62 20.68 -1.13
C LYS A 22 3.66 19.60 -0.83
N LYS A 23 4.43 19.76 0.26
CA LYS A 23 5.42 18.77 0.72
C LYS A 23 4.77 17.54 1.37
N GLU A 24 3.63 17.74 2.04
CA GLU A 24 2.77 16.68 2.57
C GLU A 24 2.05 15.91 1.45
N GLU A 25 1.61 16.59 0.38
CA GLU A 25 1.11 15.95 -0.85
C GLU A 25 2.19 15.13 -1.57
N GLN A 26 3.45 15.61 -1.55
CA GLN A 26 4.60 14.88 -2.09
C GLN A 26 5.03 13.68 -1.23
N LEU A 27 4.56 13.60 0.02
CA LEU A 27 4.56 12.36 0.83
C LEU A 27 3.39 11.44 0.44
N GLY A 28 2.95 11.51 -0.81
CA GLY A 28 2.00 10.57 -1.39
C GLY A 28 2.49 9.14 -1.15
N MET A 29 1.58 8.29 -0.66
CA MET A 29 1.88 6.89 -0.38
C MET A 29 2.53 6.25 -1.62
N PRO A 30 3.58 5.42 -1.44
CA PRO A 30 4.36 4.87 -2.56
C PRO A 30 3.53 3.96 -3.48
N LEU A 31 2.37 3.51 -3.03
CA LEU A 31 1.45 2.64 -3.75
C LEU A 31 0.09 3.34 -3.96
N LYS A 32 -0.56 3.07 -5.11
CA LYS A 32 -1.93 3.55 -5.37
C LYS A 32 -2.95 2.70 -4.59
N ARG A 33 -4.19 3.20 -4.44
CA ARG A 33 -5.28 2.48 -3.74
C ARG A 33 -5.51 1.05 -4.28
N ASP A 34 -5.46 0.89 -5.59
CA ASP A 34 -5.69 -0.40 -6.26
C ASP A 34 -4.61 -1.43 -5.88
N ASN A 35 -3.35 -0.99 -5.72
CA ASN A 35 -2.27 -1.86 -5.24
C ASN A 35 -2.54 -2.38 -3.84
N TYR A 36 -3.05 -1.55 -2.94
CA TYR A 36 -3.40 -1.98 -1.57
C TYR A 36 -4.53 -3.01 -1.56
N LEU A 37 -5.49 -2.92 -2.49
CA LEU A 37 -6.51 -3.94 -2.65
C LEU A 37 -5.89 -5.27 -3.10
N PHE A 38 -5.04 -5.26 -4.13
CA PHE A 38 -4.34 -6.48 -4.56
C PHE A 38 -3.43 -7.07 -3.48
N LEU A 39 -2.77 -6.20 -2.69
CA LEU A 39 -1.94 -6.59 -1.57
C LEU A 39 -2.76 -7.30 -0.48
N SER A 40 -3.96 -6.80 -0.17
CA SER A 40 -4.85 -7.43 0.81
C SER A 40 -5.29 -8.84 0.37
N ILE A 41 -5.50 -9.06 -0.93
CA ILE A 41 -5.81 -10.40 -1.46
C ILE A 41 -4.63 -11.35 -1.23
N GLY A 42 -3.40 -10.90 -1.52
CA GLY A 42 -2.21 -11.70 -1.26
C GLY A 42 -2.02 -12.02 0.23
N LEU A 43 -2.25 -11.03 1.11
CA LEU A 43 -2.19 -11.22 2.56
C LEU A 43 -3.24 -12.23 3.04
N LEU A 44 -4.48 -12.14 2.55
CA LEU A 44 -5.52 -13.10 2.87
C LEU A 44 -5.17 -14.51 2.39
N GLY A 45 -4.53 -14.64 1.23
CA GLY A 45 -4.02 -15.92 0.74
C GLY A 45 -2.97 -16.54 1.67
N ILE A 46 -2.05 -15.74 2.18
CA ILE A 46 -1.05 -16.17 3.17
C ILE A 46 -1.75 -16.65 4.45
N LEU A 47 -2.68 -15.86 4.98
CA LEU A 47 -3.45 -16.21 6.17
C LEU A 47 -4.24 -17.51 5.97
N ALA A 48 -4.85 -17.69 4.79
CA ALA A 48 -5.58 -18.90 4.45
C ALA A 48 -4.67 -20.14 4.41
N GLY A 49 -3.46 -20.02 3.84
CA GLY A 49 -2.46 -21.10 3.82
C GLY A 49 -2.07 -21.56 5.23
N TYR A 50 -1.77 -20.62 6.12
CA TYR A 50 -1.48 -20.96 7.51
C TYR A 50 -2.71 -21.47 8.27
N THR A 51 -3.89 -20.95 7.96
CA THR A 51 -5.14 -21.42 8.58
C THR A 51 -5.45 -22.86 8.16
N MET A 52 -5.18 -23.26 6.91
CA MET A 52 -5.33 -24.65 6.47
C MET A 52 -4.43 -25.59 7.27
N MET A 53 -3.14 -25.25 7.43
CA MET A 53 -2.22 -26.00 8.28
C MET A 53 -2.75 -26.10 9.73
N TYR A 54 -3.24 -24.98 10.27
CA TYR A 54 -3.79 -24.92 11.62
C TYR A 54 -5.04 -25.79 11.79
N LEU A 55 -5.94 -25.81 10.81
CA LEU A 55 -7.18 -26.59 10.86
C LEU A 55 -6.92 -28.09 10.74
N GLU A 56 -5.96 -28.49 9.90
CA GLU A 56 -5.61 -29.91 9.73
C GLU A 56 -5.02 -30.50 11.01
N ASN A 57 -4.35 -29.70 11.85
CA ASN A 57 -3.70 -30.12 13.12
C ASN A 57 -2.72 -31.29 12.98
N ASP A 58 -2.27 -31.57 11.76
CA ASP A 58 -1.31 -32.61 11.43
C ASP A 58 -0.25 -32.03 10.50
N VAL A 59 1.00 -32.11 10.92
CA VAL A 59 2.13 -31.59 10.14
C VAL A 59 2.43 -32.45 8.93
N ASP A 60 2.11 -33.76 9.01
CA ASP A 60 2.28 -34.72 7.92
C ASP A 60 1.00 -34.85 7.07
N GLY A 61 -0.01 -34.04 7.38
CA GLY A 61 -1.27 -33.95 6.65
C GLY A 61 -1.10 -33.43 5.22
N PHE A 62 -1.99 -33.84 4.31
CA PHE A 62 -1.92 -33.49 2.90
C PHE A 62 -2.08 -31.98 2.66
N LEU A 63 -2.95 -31.31 3.42
CA LEU A 63 -3.13 -29.86 3.30
C LEU A 63 -1.89 -29.12 3.75
N SER A 64 -1.22 -29.58 4.80
CA SER A 64 -0.04 -28.97 5.38
C SER A 64 1.21 -29.20 4.53
N LEU A 65 1.42 -30.43 4.03
CA LEU A 65 2.63 -30.82 3.32
C LEU A 65 2.61 -30.47 1.82
N THR A 66 1.42 -30.39 1.20
CA THR A 66 1.29 -30.21 -0.25
C THR A 66 0.53 -28.93 -0.61
N VAL A 67 -0.68 -28.75 -0.10
CA VAL A 67 -1.56 -27.65 -0.53
C VAL A 67 -1.07 -26.30 -0.02
N SER A 68 -0.72 -26.23 1.26
CA SER A 68 -0.36 -24.99 1.94
C SER A 68 0.95 -24.40 1.40
N PRO A 69 2.03 -25.17 1.15
CA PRO A 69 3.23 -24.64 0.52
C PRO A 69 2.97 -24.06 -0.88
N ILE A 70 2.17 -24.74 -1.70
CA ILE A 70 1.81 -24.25 -3.05
C ILE A 70 1.00 -22.95 -2.94
N LEU A 71 0.02 -22.91 -2.04
CA LEU A 71 -0.83 -21.74 -1.80
C LEU A 71 -0.02 -20.55 -1.28
N LEU A 72 0.93 -20.79 -0.36
CA LEU A 72 1.82 -19.76 0.17
C LEU A 72 2.71 -19.19 -0.94
N VAL A 73 3.34 -20.05 -1.75
CA VAL A 73 4.18 -19.60 -2.89
C VAL A 73 3.35 -18.77 -3.87
N ALA A 74 2.15 -19.25 -4.24
CA ALA A 74 1.24 -18.51 -5.11
C ALA A 74 0.86 -17.14 -4.52
N SER A 75 0.60 -17.09 -3.21
CA SER A 75 0.27 -15.85 -2.51
C SER A 75 1.45 -14.88 -2.48
N TYR A 76 2.69 -15.35 -2.29
CA TYR A 76 3.88 -14.51 -2.36
C TYR A 76 4.11 -13.95 -3.77
N ILE A 77 3.96 -14.78 -4.81
CA ILE A 77 4.03 -14.33 -6.20
C ILE A 77 2.96 -13.24 -6.45
N TRP A 78 1.75 -13.44 -5.92
CA TRP A 78 0.68 -12.45 -6.01
C TRP A 78 1.02 -11.14 -5.29
N VAL A 79 1.63 -11.19 -4.11
CA VAL A 79 2.09 -9.98 -3.39
C VAL A 79 3.12 -9.22 -4.22
N VAL A 80 4.08 -9.92 -4.84
CA VAL A 80 5.06 -9.30 -5.73
C VAL A 80 4.37 -8.64 -6.92
N PHE A 81 3.42 -9.34 -7.55
CA PHE A 81 2.60 -8.77 -8.62
C PHE A 81 1.83 -7.52 -8.16
N ALA A 82 1.20 -7.55 -6.98
CA ALA A 82 0.46 -6.44 -6.41
C ALA A 82 1.33 -5.19 -6.17
N ILE A 83 2.59 -5.39 -5.79
CA ILE A 83 3.55 -4.29 -5.60
C ILE A 83 4.01 -3.73 -6.96
N LEU A 84 4.27 -4.60 -7.93
CA LEU A 84 4.77 -4.20 -9.26
C LEU A 84 3.69 -3.64 -10.17
N TYR A 85 2.43 -3.99 -9.96
CA TYR A 85 1.33 -3.56 -10.82
C TYR A 85 1.16 -2.04 -10.77
N ARG A 86 1.41 -1.35 -11.88
CA ARG A 86 1.12 0.08 -12.01
C ARG A 86 -0.04 0.25 -12.96
N LYS A 87 -1.18 0.70 -12.43
CA LYS A 87 -2.33 1.04 -13.26
C LYS A 87 -1.95 2.19 -14.21
N PRO A 88 -2.09 2.02 -15.53
CA PRO A 88 -1.86 3.09 -16.49
C PRO A 88 -2.84 4.23 -16.21
N ASP A 89 -2.34 5.46 -16.24
CA ASP A 89 -3.15 6.64 -15.99
C ASP A 89 -4.17 6.78 -17.12
N ALA A 90 -5.45 6.75 -16.76
CA ALA A 90 -6.58 6.78 -17.71
C ALA A 90 -6.73 8.11 -18.48
N GLU A 91 -5.75 9.00 -18.40
CA GLU A 91 -5.76 10.33 -19.03
C GLU A 91 -5.15 10.33 -20.44
N LYS A 92 -4.77 9.17 -20.97
CA LYS A 92 -4.37 9.01 -22.39
C LYS A 92 -5.09 7.83 -23.03
N ALA A 93 -6.40 7.99 -23.25
CA ALA A 93 -7.17 7.20 -24.20
C ALA A 93 -8.11 8.13 -24.95
#